data_AF-A0A1U7SI01-F1
#
_entry.id   AF-A0A1U7SI01-F1
#
_cell.length_a   1.000
_cell.length_b   1.000
_cell.length_c   1.000
_cell.angle_alpha   90.00
_cell.angle_beta   90.00
_cell.angle_gamma   90.00
#
_symmetry.space_group_name_H-M   'P 1'
#
loop_
_entity.id
_entity.type
_entity.pdbx_description
1 polymer ?
#
loop_
_entity_poly.entity_id
_entity_poly.type
_entity_poly.pdbx_seq_one_letter_code
_entity_poly.pdbx_strand_id
1 'polypeptide(L)'
;MYASETDNPYFMYTFTGIYTFESLIKIIARGFCLEAFTFLRDPWNWLDFTVITFAYVTEFVDLGNVSALRTFRVLRALKTISVIPGLKTIVGALIQSVKKLSDVMILTVFCLSVFALIGLQLFMGNLRNKCLQWPPENFTLETNITSLLNSTIGENDTLVNTTVTEFDWKGYIDDERHFYFLEGQNDALLCGNSSDAGQCPEGYVCVKAGRNPNYGYTSFDTFSWAFLSLFRLMTQDFWENLYQLTLRAAGKTYMIFFVLVIF
;
A
#
# COMPACT_ATOMS: atom_id res chain seq x y z
N MET A 1 34.06 3.12 20.50
CA MET A 1 32.95 3.22 19.54
C MET A 1 33.53 3.85 18.28
N TYR A 2 34.09 3.04 17.39
CA TYR A 2 34.74 3.51 16.17
C TYR A 2 33.63 3.94 15.21
N ALA A 3 33.49 5.25 15.02
CA ALA A 3 32.77 5.78 13.88
C ALA A 3 33.50 5.28 12.64
N SER A 4 32.80 4.50 11.83
CA SER A 4 33.28 3.98 10.57
C SER A 4 33.84 5.11 9.70
N GLU A 5 35.07 4.92 9.23
CA GLU A 5 35.86 5.77 8.33
C GLU A 5 35.24 5.97 6.92
N THR A 6 33.92 5.82 6.81
CA THR A 6 33.13 5.89 5.57
C THR A 6 32.25 7.13 5.45
N ASP A 7 32.19 7.97 6.49
CA ASP A 7 31.37 9.19 6.55
C ASP A 7 32.19 10.50 6.49
N ASN A 8 33.38 10.47 5.89
CA ASN A 8 34.16 11.69 5.70
C ASN A 8 33.67 12.44 4.44
N PRO A 9 33.05 13.63 4.55
CA PRO A 9 32.47 14.34 3.40
C PRO A 9 33.54 14.67 2.34
N TYR A 10 34.78 14.89 2.78
CA TYR A 10 35.95 15.11 1.91
C TYR A 10 36.23 13.97 0.94
N PHE A 11 36.00 12.72 1.34
CA PHE A 11 36.16 11.56 0.47
C PHE A 11 35.11 11.61 -0.65
N MET A 12 33.84 11.83 -0.30
CA MET A 12 32.73 11.96 -1.26
C MET A 12 32.95 13.09 -2.29
N TYR A 13 33.48 14.24 -1.87
CA TYR A 13 33.80 15.34 -2.77
C TYR A 13 34.97 15.00 -3.69
N THR A 14 35.98 14.28 -3.19
CA THR A 14 37.12 13.81 -4.00
C THR A 14 36.67 12.85 -5.10
N PHE A 15 35.83 11.85 -4.80
CA PHE A 15 35.27 10.97 -5.83
C PHE A 15 34.41 11.72 -6.84
N THR A 16 33.55 12.63 -6.36
CA THR A 16 32.71 13.44 -7.24
C THR A 16 33.57 14.28 -8.19
N GLY A 17 34.62 14.93 -7.69
CA GLY A 17 35.55 15.72 -8.50
C GLY A 17 36.28 14.90 -9.56
N ILE A 18 36.80 13.71 -9.21
CA ILE A 18 37.45 12.80 -10.17
C ILE A 18 36.46 12.42 -11.29
N TYR A 19 35.22 12.12 -10.94
CA TYR A 19 34.19 11.72 -11.88
C TYR A 19 33.67 12.85 -12.76
N THR A 20 33.57 14.07 -12.22
CA THR A 20 33.30 15.28 -13.01
C THR A 20 34.41 15.51 -14.02
N PHE A 21 35.66 15.39 -13.59
CA PHE A 21 36.82 15.60 -14.46
C PHE A 21 36.90 14.56 -15.59
N GLU A 22 36.69 13.28 -15.27
CA GLU A 22 36.62 12.20 -16.27
C GLU A 22 35.54 12.47 -17.33
N SER A 23 34.37 12.96 -16.91
CA SER A 23 33.25 13.22 -17.81
C SER A 23 33.44 14.51 -18.61
N LEU A 24 34.04 15.53 -18.01
CA LEU A 24 34.41 16.78 -18.69
C LEU A 24 35.43 16.52 -19.81
N ILE A 25 36.44 15.68 -19.55
CA ILE A 25 37.41 15.25 -20.58
C ILE A 25 36.70 14.53 -21.72
N LYS A 26 35.79 13.60 -21.43
CA LYS A 26 35.02 12.88 -22.46
C LYS A 26 34.15 13.82 -23.31
N ILE A 27 33.57 14.83 -22.68
CA ILE A 27 32.74 15.85 -23.34
C ILE A 27 33.59 16.73 -24.27
N ILE A 28 34.75 17.21 -23.80
CA ILE A 28 35.65 18.05 -24.60
C ILE A 28 36.27 17.26 -25.75
N ALA A 29 36.65 15.99 -25.52
CA ALA A 29 37.28 15.15 -26.54
C ALA A 29 36.32 14.70 -27.66
N ARG A 30 35.02 14.56 -27.38
CA ARG A 30 34.01 14.10 -28.36
C ARG A 30 33.13 15.23 -28.91
N GLY A 31 33.20 16.43 -28.34
CA GLY A 31 32.36 17.57 -28.73
C GLY A 31 30.97 17.54 -28.09
N PHE A 32 30.47 18.72 -27.71
CA PHE A 32 29.23 18.89 -26.94
C PHE A 32 27.97 18.66 -27.81
N CYS A 33 27.87 19.32 -28.97
CA CYS A 33 26.65 19.28 -29.80
C CYS A 33 26.84 19.51 -31.33
N LEU A 34 28.01 19.97 -31.82
CA LEU A 34 28.11 20.53 -33.19
C LEU A 34 28.87 19.68 -34.21
N GLU A 35 29.42 18.52 -33.82
CA GLU A 35 30.07 17.60 -34.75
C GLU A 35 29.54 16.15 -34.61
N ALA A 36 29.65 15.41 -35.71
CA ALA A 36 29.00 14.11 -35.97
C ALA A 36 29.34 12.96 -35.00
N PHE A 37 30.27 13.16 -34.05
CA PHE A 37 30.68 12.21 -33.02
C PHE A 37 30.23 12.65 -31.60
N THR A 38 28.96 13.01 -31.46
CA THR A 38 28.40 13.64 -30.26
C THR A 38 28.42 12.72 -29.02
N PHE A 39 28.92 13.24 -27.89
CA PHE A 39 28.95 12.58 -26.58
C PHE A 39 27.59 12.01 -26.14
N LEU A 40 26.49 12.63 -26.57
CA LEU A 40 25.10 12.31 -26.22
C LEU A 40 24.47 11.15 -27.03
N ARG A 41 25.17 10.53 -27.99
CA ARG A 41 24.61 9.39 -28.75
C ARG A 41 24.68 8.06 -27.99
N ASP A 42 25.62 7.94 -27.06
CA ASP A 42 25.78 6.75 -26.22
C ASP A 42 24.87 6.86 -24.97
N PRO A 43 23.90 5.95 -24.77
CA PRO A 43 23.01 5.98 -23.61
C PRO A 43 23.74 5.90 -22.26
N TRP A 44 24.93 5.30 -22.25
CA TRP A 44 25.79 5.19 -21.07
C TRP A 44 26.40 6.53 -20.66
N ASN A 45 26.68 7.42 -21.62
CA ASN A 45 27.19 8.75 -21.34
C ASN A 45 26.07 9.68 -20.83
N TRP A 46 24.81 9.44 -21.23
CA TRP A 46 23.64 10.11 -20.62
C TRP A 46 23.50 9.77 -19.14
N LEU A 47 23.72 8.50 -18.75
CA LEU A 47 23.72 8.07 -17.35
C LEU A 47 24.82 8.80 -16.57
N ASP A 48 26.05 8.84 -17.09
CA ASP A 48 27.18 9.54 -16.46
C ASP A 48 26.88 11.03 -16.24
N PHE A 49 26.35 11.72 -17.25
CA PHE A 49 26.00 13.15 -17.17
C PHE A 49 24.87 13.42 -16.15
N THR A 50 23.85 12.56 -16.14
CA THR A 50 22.70 12.66 -15.23
C THR A 50 23.14 12.50 -13.78
N VAL A 51 24.01 11.52 -13.48
CA VAL A 51 24.54 11.29 -12.13
C VAL A 51 25.36 12.48 -11.63
N ILE A 52 26.20 13.08 -12.48
CA ILE A 52 27.02 14.26 -12.10
C ILE A 52 26.14 15.48 -11.88
N THR A 53 25.16 15.70 -12.74
CA THR A 53 24.22 16.82 -12.60
C THR A 53 23.43 16.70 -11.29
N PHE A 54 22.90 15.52 -10.97
CA PHE A 54 22.22 15.31 -9.68
C PHE A 54 23.16 15.43 -8.49
N ALA A 55 24.41 14.98 -8.59
CA ALA A 55 25.39 15.14 -7.52
C ALA A 55 25.62 16.63 -7.17
N TYR A 56 25.81 17.49 -8.18
CA TYR A 56 25.97 18.92 -7.97
C TYR A 56 24.70 19.61 -7.50
N VAL A 57 23.53 19.25 -8.03
CA VAL A 57 22.25 19.80 -7.58
C VAL A 57 22.04 19.50 -6.08
N THR A 58 22.37 18.30 -5.61
CA THR A 58 22.25 17.95 -4.18
C THR A 58 23.27 18.65 -3.27
N GLU A 59 24.31 19.27 -3.83
CA GLU A 59 25.38 19.95 -3.09
C GLU A 59 25.21 21.48 -3.09
N PHE A 60 24.71 22.04 -4.19
CA PHE A 60 24.50 23.49 -4.35
C PHE A 60 23.13 23.97 -3.86
N VAL A 61 22.19 23.06 -3.64
CA VAL A 61 20.82 23.40 -3.32
C VAL A 61 20.47 22.88 -1.93
N ASP A 62 20.67 23.73 -0.92
CA ASP A 62 20.14 23.56 0.45
C ASP A 62 18.62 23.81 0.46
N LEU A 63 17.86 23.03 -0.33
CA LEU A 63 16.40 23.06 -0.30
C LEU A 63 15.88 22.25 0.89
N GLY A 64 16.14 22.75 2.10
CA GLY A 64 15.45 22.35 3.32
C GLY A 64 15.34 20.83 3.59
N ASN A 65 14.39 20.47 4.44
CA ASN A 65 14.24 19.13 5.02
C ASN A 65 13.68 18.06 4.04
N VAL A 66 14.08 18.07 2.77
CA VAL A 66 13.67 17.07 1.79
C VAL A 66 14.58 15.85 1.90
N SER A 67 14.24 14.96 2.83
CA SER A 67 14.91 13.67 3.07
C SER A 67 15.17 12.86 1.79
N ALA A 68 14.33 13.04 0.75
CA ALA A 68 14.46 12.36 -0.54
C ALA A 68 15.73 12.72 -1.34
N LEU A 69 16.28 13.93 -1.20
CA LEU A 69 17.51 14.34 -1.93
C LEU A 69 18.74 13.52 -1.51
N ARG A 70 18.71 12.94 -0.30
CA ARG A 70 19.76 12.05 0.20
C ARG A 70 19.81 10.73 -0.55
N THR A 71 18.68 10.23 -1.03
CA THR A 71 18.59 8.96 -1.79
C THR A 71 19.29 9.05 -3.14
N PHE A 72 19.38 10.23 -3.76
CA PHE A 72 20.05 10.40 -5.05
C PHE A 72 21.57 10.14 -5.00
N ARG A 73 22.18 10.16 -3.81
CA ARG A 73 23.60 9.78 -3.64
C ARG A 73 23.85 8.31 -4.01
N VAL A 74 22.83 7.45 -3.91
CA VAL A 74 22.90 6.03 -4.31
C VAL A 74 23.09 5.87 -5.82
N LEU A 75 22.64 6.84 -6.64
CA LEU A 75 22.82 6.80 -8.09
C LEU A 75 24.30 6.81 -8.51
N ARG A 76 25.21 7.28 -7.66
CA ARG A 76 26.67 7.22 -7.92
C ARG A 76 27.17 5.78 -8.05
N ALA A 77 26.53 4.81 -7.39
CA ALA A 77 26.87 3.39 -7.53
C ALA A 77 26.53 2.82 -8.92
N LEU A 78 25.58 3.43 -9.65
CA LEU A 78 25.23 3.03 -11.01
C LEU A 78 26.34 3.36 -12.02
N LYS A 79 27.26 4.28 -11.68
CA LYS A 79 28.43 4.59 -12.52
C LYS A 79 29.33 3.37 -12.76
N THR A 80 29.32 2.38 -11.86
CA THR A 80 30.05 1.13 -12.07
C THR A 80 29.62 0.40 -13.36
N ILE A 81 28.36 0.57 -13.77
CA ILE A 81 27.81 0.01 -15.02
C ILE A 81 28.43 0.68 -16.26
N SER A 82 28.68 2.00 -16.22
CA SER A 82 29.27 2.74 -17.34
C SER A 82 30.79 2.59 -17.43
N VAL A 83 31.46 2.33 -16.30
CA VAL A 83 32.92 2.14 -16.22
C VAL A 83 33.34 0.75 -16.70
N ILE A 84 32.61 -0.31 -16.33
CA ILE A 84 32.98 -1.70 -16.68
C ILE A 84 32.29 -2.11 -17.98
N PRO A 85 33.04 -2.34 -19.08
CA PRO A 85 32.44 -2.68 -20.38
C PRO A 85 31.65 -3.99 -20.37
N GLY A 86 32.05 -4.98 -19.55
CA GLY A 86 31.31 -6.22 -19.38
C GLY A 86 29.90 -6.04 -18.80
N LEU A 87 29.71 -5.07 -17.90
CA LEU A 87 28.42 -4.83 -17.24
C LEU A 87 27.41 -4.16 -18.20
N LYS A 88 27.88 -3.37 -19.16
CA LYS A 88 27.05 -2.79 -20.24
C LYS A 88 26.37 -3.87 -21.08
N THR A 89 27.11 -4.93 -21.42
CA THR A 89 26.59 -6.04 -22.21
C THR A 89 25.49 -6.79 -21.45
N ILE A 90 25.68 -7.03 -20.14
CA ILE A 90 24.71 -7.73 -19.29
C ILE A 90 23.40 -6.91 -19.20
N VAL A 91 23.49 -5.61 -18.88
CA VAL A 91 22.30 -4.75 -18.76
C VAL A 91 21.61 -4.59 -20.12
N GLY A 92 22.37 -4.48 -21.21
CA GLY A 92 21.82 -4.48 -22.57
C GLY A 92 21.05 -5.76 -22.90
N ALA A 93 21.60 -6.92 -22.53
CA ALA A 93 20.93 -8.21 -22.69
C ALA A 93 19.67 -8.33 -21.81
N LEU A 94 19.71 -7.86 -20.56
CA LEU A 94 18.54 -7.82 -19.66
C LEU A 94 17.41 -6.96 -20.24
N ILE A 95 17.72 -5.75 -20.73
CA ILE A 95 16.74 -4.86 -21.36
C ILE A 95 16.16 -5.49 -22.63
N GLN A 96 16.99 -6.17 -23.42
CA GLN A 96 16.52 -6.88 -24.61
C GLN A 96 15.57 -8.04 -24.24
N SER A 97 15.84 -8.76 -23.15
CA SER A 97 14.97 -9.81 -22.64
C SER A 97 13.62 -9.27 -22.16
N VAL A 98 13.59 -8.12 -21.47
CA VAL A 98 12.32 -7.47 -21.05
C VAL A 98 11.46 -7.09 -22.25
N LYS A 99 12.06 -6.57 -23.34
CA LYS A 99 11.30 -6.24 -24.57
C LYS A 99 10.61 -7.47 -25.16
N LYS A 100 11.25 -8.64 -25.13
CA LYS A 100 10.64 -9.90 -25.61
C LYS A 100 9.49 -10.38 -24.72
N LEU A 101 9.51 -10.05 -23.43
CA LEU A 101 8.45 -10.37 -22.47
C LEU A 101 7.30 -9.34 -22.45
N SER A 102 7.41 -8.24 -23.21
CA SER A 102 6.42 -7.14 -23.15
C SER A 102 5.00 -7.58 -23.52
N ASP A 103 4.87 -8.47 -24.52
CA ASP A 103 3.57 -9.00 -24.95
C ASP A 103 2.88 -9.79 -23.81
N VAL A 104 3.64 -10.67 -23.17
CA VAL A 104 3.17 -11.44 -22.00
C VAL A 104 2.82 -10.52 -20.84
N MET A 105 3.61 -9.46 -20.59
CA MET A 105 3.31 -8.49 -19.54
C MET A 105 1.98 -7.75 -19.78
N ILE A 106 1.68 -7.37 -21.02
CA ILE A 106 0.42 -6.71 -21.37
C ILE A 106 -0.76 -7.65 -21.15
N LEU A 107 -0.64 -8.91 -21.62
CA LEU A 107 -1.67 -9.94 -21.41
C LEU A 107 -1.92 -10.16 -19.92
N THR A 108 -0.86 -10.28 -19.11
CA THR A 108 -0.97 -10.46 -17.66
C THR A 108 -1.67 -9.28 -16.98
N VAL A 109 -1.28 -8.04 -17.28
CA VAL A 109 -1.91 -6.85 -16.68
C VAL A 109 -3.38 -6.75 -17.07
N PHE A 110 -3.73 -7.07 -18.33
CA PHE A 110 -5.11 -7.11 -18.79
C PHE A 110 -5.92 -8.17 -18.01
N CYS A 111 -5.40 -9.40 -17.92
CA CYS A 111 -6.04 -10.50 -17.20
C CYS A 111 -6.26 -10.17 -15.72
N LEU A 112 -5.23 -9.66 -15.04
CA LEU A 112 -5.32 -9.20 -13.64
C LEU A 112 -6.35 -8.09 -13.46
N SER A 113 -6.47 -7.17 -14.42
CA SER A 113 -7.46 -6.09 -14.36
C SER A 113 -8.89 -6.63 -14.44
N VAL A 114 -9.15 -7.63 -15.30
CA VAL A 114 -10.47 -8.28 -15.40
C VAL A 114 -10.82 -8.98 -14.09
N PHE A 115 -9.90 -9.79 -13.54
CA PHE A 115 -10.12 -10.43 -12.24
C PHE A 115 -10.26 -9.43 -11.11
N ALA A 116 -9.59 -8.27 -11.17
CA ALA A 116 -9.73 -7.20 -10.18
C ALA A 116 -11.10 -6.57 -10.18
N LEU A 117 -11.71 -6.39 -11.35
CA LEU A 117 -13.10 -5.91 -11.44
C LEU A 117 -14.08 -6.94 -10.87
N ILE A 118 -13.88 -8.22 -11.18
CA ILE A 118 -14.71 -9.31 -10.63
C ILE A 118 -14.55 -9.38 -9.10
N GLY A 119 -13.32 -9.40 -8.60
CA GLY A 119 -13.03 -9.46 -7.17
C GLY A 119 -13.53 -8.23 -6.40
N LEU A 120 -13.43 -7.04 -6.99
CA LEU A 120 -14.00 -5.81 -6.44
C LEU A 120 -15.51 -5.92 -6.29
N GLN A 121 -16.22 -6.35 -7.34
CA GLN A 121 -17.68 -6.47 -7.29
C GLN A 121 -18.14 -7.55 -6.31
N LEU A 122 -17.39 -8.65 -6.21
CA LEU A 122 -17.74 -9.79 -5.36
C LEU A 122 -17.48 -9.54 -3.87
N PHE A 123 -16.40 -8.82 -3.54
CA PHE A 123 -15.90 -8.68 -2.17
C PHE A 123 -15.91 -7.24 -1.65
N MET A 124 -16.67 -6.34 -2.28
CA MET A 124 -16.68 -4.90 -1.96
C MET A 124 -17.02 -4.64 -0.48
N GLY A 125 -16.01 -4.28 0.29
CA GLY A 125 -16.12 -3.99 1.73
C GLY A 125 -16.46 -5.19 2.60
N ASN A 126 -16.33 -6.44 2.12
CA ASN A 126 -16.46 -7.62 2.97
C ASN A 126 -15.33 -7.67 4.01
N LEU A 127 -14.12 -7.21 3.66
CA LEU A 127 -12.99 -7.16 4.60
C LEU A 127 -13.12 -6.08 5.69
N ARG A 128 -14.21 -5.30 5.68
CA ARG A 128 -14.55 -4.37 6.76
C ARG A 128 -15.55 -4.98 7.75
N ASN A 129 -16.00 -6.21 7.54
CA ASN A 129 -16.91 -6.86 8.46
C ASN A 129 -16.15 -7.26 9.73
N LYS A 130 -16.59 -6.76 10.89
CA LYS A 130 -16.01 -7.03 12.20
C LYS A 130 -17.07 -7.54 13.17
N CYS A 131 -16.64 -8.35 14.13
CA CYS A 131 -17.47 -8.73 15.27
C CYS A 131 -17.51 -7.57 16.27
N LEU A 132 -18.66 -6.90 16.39
CA LEU A 132 -18.91 -5.82 17.34
C LEU A 132 -19.74 -6.36 18.50
N GLN A 133 -19.39 -6.00 19.73
CA GLN A 133 -20.20 -6.36 20.89
C GLN A 133 -21.60 -5.75 20.78
N TRP A 134 -22.65 -6.53 21.05
CA TRP A 134 -24.00 -5.99 21.08
C TRP A 134 -24.17 -5.10 22.31
N PRO A 135 -24.67 -3.85 22.18
CA PRO A 135 -24.83 -2.95 23.30
C PRO A 135 -25.83 -3.54 24.32
N PRO A 136 -25.64 -3.31 25.63
CA PRO A 136 -26.50 -3.89 26.66
C PRO A 136 -27.97 -3.46 26.52
N GLU A 137 -28.91 -4.32 26.94
CA GLU A 137 -30.38 -4.24 26.76
C GLU A 137 -31.08 -2.98 27.31
N ASN A 138 -30.36 -2.06 27.97
CA ASN A 138 -30.92 -0.77 28.40
C ASN A 138 -31.13 0.23 27.23
N PHE A 139 -30.91 -0.20 25.99
CA PHE A 139 -31.10 0.61 24.78
C PHE A 139 -32.40 0.27 24.08
N THR A 140 -33.36 1.20 24.13
CA THR A 140 -34.51 1.20 23.23
C THR A 140 -34.03 1.65 21.84
N LEU A 141 -33.79 0.68 20.94
CA LEU A 141 -33.64 0.95 19.51
C LEU A 141 -35.02 1.31 18.94
N GLU A 142 -35.61 2.44 19.34
CA GLU A 142 -36.78 2.97 18.68
C GLU A 142 -36.32 3.69 17.41
N THR A 143 -36.44 2.99 16.29
CA THR A 143 -36.40 3.55 14.93
C THR A 143 -37.68 4.35 14.60
N ASN A 144 -38.26 5.03 15.61
CA ASN A 144 -39.37 5.92 15.42
C ASN A 144 -38.96 7.32 15.85
N ILE A 145 -38.77 8.16 14.84
CA ILE A 145 -38.82 9.62 14.94
C ILE A 145 -40.04 9.98 15.79
N THR A 146 -39.81 10.34 17.05
CA THR A 146 -40.58 11.33 17.80
C THR A 146 -39.82 11.56 19.10
N SER A 147 -39.38 12.79 19.30
CA SER A 147 -39.11 13.34 20.63
C SER A 147 -40.37 13.19 21.49
N LEU A 148 -40.55 12.03 22.10
CA LEU A 148 -41.64 11.76 23.04
C LEU A 148 -41.09 12.03 24.44
N LEU A 149 -41.29 13.26 24.89
CA LEU A 149 -41.38 13.58 26.31
C LEU A 149 -42.52 12.71 26.89
N ASN A 150 -42.20 11.53 27.41
CA ASN A 150 -43.14 10.76 28.23
C ASN A 150 -43.19 11.42 29.62
N SER A 151 -43.97 12.49 29.76
CA SER A 151 -44.38 12.99 31.06
C SER A 151 -45.47 12.07 31.61
N THR A 152 -45.10 11.05 32.38
CA THR A 152 -46.08 10.31 33.18
C THR A 152 -46.44 11.17 34.40
N ILE A 153 -47.68 11.67 34.42
CA ILE A 153 -48.24 12.33 35.61
C ILE A 153 -48.59 11.23 36.61
N GLY A 154 -47.74 11.05 37.62
CA GLY A 154 -48.11 10.26 38.80
C GLY A 154 -49.14 11.01 39.64
N GLU A 155 -50.01 10.29 40.35
CA GLU A 155 -51.09 10.83 41.22
C GLU A 155 -50.63 11.79 42.36
N ASN A 156 -49.35 12.19 42.38
CA ASN A 156 -48.76 13.13 43.36
C ASN A 156 -48.08 14.36 42.70
N ASP A 157 -48.41 14.70 41.45
CA ASP A 157 -47.93 15.93 40.77
C ASP A 157 -46.39 16.06 40.68
N THR A 158 -45.66 14.96 40.61
CA THR A 158 -44.20 14.95 40.37
C THR A 158 -43.90 14.67 38.90
N LEU A 159 -43.43 15.70 38.19
CA LEU A 159 -42.93 15.60 36.81
C LEU A 159 -41.59 14.84 36.79
N VAL A 160 -41.60 13.58 36.34
CA VAL A 160 -40.36 12.82 36.12
C VAL A 160 -39.84 13.12 34.70
N ASN A 161 -38.78 13.93 34.61
CA ASN A 161 -38.04 14.13 33.36
C ASN A 161 -37.08 12.96 33.15
N THR A 162 -37.51 11.94 32.42
CA THR A 162 -36.62 10.86 31.97
C THR A 162 -35.83 11.35 30.76
N THR A 163 -34.56 11.71 30.94
CA THR A 163 -33.66 12.00 29.82
C THR A 163 -33.22 10.67 29.19
N VAL A 164 -33.85 10.29 28.08
CA VAL A 164 -33.36 9.20 27.23
C VAL A 164 -32.18 9.75 26.42
N THR A 165 -30.98 9.28 26.72
CA THR A 165 -29.78 9.64 25.96
C THR A 165 -29.84 8.98 24.59
N GLU A 166 -29.80 9.78 23.52
CA GLU A 166 -29.67 9.30 22.15
C GLU A 166 -28.38 8.47 22.02
N PHE A 167 -28.51 7.22 21.55
CA PHE A 167 -27.36 6.34 21.38
C PHE A 167 -26.58 6.68 20.11
N ASP A 168 -25.34 7.13 20.25
CA ASP A 168 -24.47 7.40 19.11
C ASP A 168 -23.91 6.10 18.51
N TRP A 169 -24.68 5.52 17.59
CA TRP A 169 -24.29 4.33 16.84
C TRP A 169 -23.00 4.53 16.03
N LYS A 170 -22.74 5.75 15.53
CA LYS A 170 -21.54 6.03 14.71
C LYS A 170 -20.30 6.06 15.59
N GLY A 171 -20.35 6.73 16.73
CA GLY A 171 -19.26 6.72 17.71
C GLY A 171 -19.01 5.32 18.26
N TYR A 172 -20.06 4.53 18.49
CA TYR A 172 -19.95 3.16 18.98
C TYR A 172 -19.26 2.21 17.99
N ILE A 173 -19.58 2.32 16.70
CA ILE A 173 -18.97 1.50 15.63
C ILE A 173 -17.51 1.87 15.38
N ASP A 174 -17.11 3.11 15.61
CA ASP A 174 -15.74 3.58 15.35
C ASP A 174 -14.77 3.23 16.50
N ASP A 175 -15.29 2.99 17.71
CA ASP A 175 -14.48 2.63 18.87
C ASP A 175 -14.01 1.17 18.79
N GLU A 176 -12.70 1.02 18.60
CA GLU A 176 -12.02 -0.27 18.49
C GLU A 176 -12.20 -1.15 19.73
N ARG A 177 -12.50 -0.59 20.91
CA ARG A 177 -12.67 -1.35 22.16
C ARG A 177 -13.85 -2.33 22.13
N HIS A 178 -14.85 -2.07 21.30
CA HIS A 178 -16.03 -2.92 21.17
C HIS A 178 -15.84 -4.03 20.13
N PHE A 179 -14.71 -4.06 19.43
CA PHE A 179 -14.38 -5.13 18.51
C PHE A 179 -13.78 -6.33 19.23
N TYR A 180 -14.07 -7.51 18.70
CA TYR A 180 -13.46 -8.75 19.16
C TYR A 180 -12.07 -8.95 18.53
N PHE A 181 -11.05 -9.09 19.38
CA PHE A 181 -9.68 -9.44 18.97
C PHE A 181 -9.32 -10.84 19.43
N LEU A 182 -8.62 -11.60 18.59
CA LEU A 182 -8.02 -12.86 19.00
C LEU A 182 -6.74 -12.61 19.78
N GLU A 183 -6.44 -13.51 20.71
CA GLU A 183 -5.21 -13.48 21.49
C GLU A 183 -3.98 -13.48 20.57
N GLY A 184 -3.13 -12.47 20.70
CA GLY A 184 -1.93 -12.30 19.89
C GLY A 184 -2.14 -11.71 18.49
N GLN A 185 -3.34 -11.27 18.12
CA GLN A 185 -3.64 -10.60 16.86
C GLN A 185 -3.94 -9.11 17.07
N ASN A 186 -3.36 -8.25 16.23
CA ASN A 186 -3.57 -6.80 16.29
C ASN A 186 -4.81 -6.34 15.49
N ASP A 187 -5.30 -7.18 14.57
CA ASP A 187 -6.47 -6.86 13.74
C ASP A 187 -7.73 -7.52 14.34
N ALA A 188 -8.85 -6.77 14.33
CA ALA A 188 -10.14 -7.27 14.78
C ALA A 188 -10.65 -8.42 13.90
N LEU A 189 -11.33 -9.38 14.54
CA LEU A 189 -11.84 -10.59 13.90
C LEU A 189 -12.85 -10.29 12.79
N LEU A 190 -12.62 -10.88 11.62
CA LEU A 190 -13.54 -10.83 10.49
C LEU A 190 -14.69 -11.82 10.64
N CYS A 191 -15.84 -11.39 10.14
CA CYS A 191 -17.08 -12.17 10.13
C CYS A 191 -17.83 -12.00 8.80
N GLY A 192 -18.81 -12.86 8.58
CA GLY A 192 -19.75 -12.72 7.47
C GLY A 192 -21.16 -13.14 7.88
N ASN A 193 -22.17 -12.58 7.22
CA ASN A 193 -23.57 -12.86 7.53
C ASN A 193 -24.08 -14.18 6.88
N SER A 194 -23.30 -14.75 5.97
CA SER A 194 -23.62 -16.02 5.32
C SER A 194 -23.41 -17.20 6.27
N SER A 195 -24.22 -18.26 6.16
CA SER A 195 -24.06 -19.48 6.97
C SER A 195 -22.69 -20.15 6.79
N ASP A 196 -22.09 -20.03 5.60
CA ASP A 196 -20.78 -20.59 5.27
C ASP A 196 -19.60 -19.68 5.63
N ALA A 197 -19.87 -18.49 6.18
CA ALA A 197 -18.85 -17.52 6.59
C ALA A 197 -18.47 -17.68 8.07
N GLY A 198 -17.43 -16.96 8.49
CA GLY A 198 -16.98 -16.95 9.88
C GLY A 198 -18.01 -16.30 10.80
N GLN A 199 -18.43 -17.04 11.82
CA GLN A 199 -19.35 -16.56 12.85
C GLN A 199 -18.61 -15.84 13.98
N CYS A 200 -19.32 -14.94 14.64
CA CYS A 200 -18.85 -14.25 15.84
C CYS A 200 -19.18 -15.05 17.11
N PRO A 201 -18.44 -14.86 18.22
CA PRO A 201 -18.78 -15.44 19.52
C PRO A 201 -20.09 -14.86 20.08
N GLU A 202 -20.65 -15.52 21.09
CA GLU A 202 -21.90 -15.08 21.74
C GLU A 202 -21.78 -13.65 22.29
N GLY A 203 -22.83 -12.84 22.10
CA GLY A 203 -22.85 -11.43 22.50
C GLY A 203 -22.20 -10.48 21.49
N TYR A 204 -21.71 -10.97 20.35
CA TYR A 204 -21.18 -10.15 19.26
C TYR A 204 -22.01 -10.32 17.99
N VAL A 205 -22.22 -9.22 17.28
CA VAL A 205 -22.91 -9.16 15.99
C VAL A 205 -21.94 -8.78 14.88
N CYS A 206 -22.15 -9.35 13.69
CA CYS A 206 -21.34 -9.02 12.54
C CYS A 206 -21.82 -7.73 11.88
N VAL A 207 -20.97 -6.70 11.87
CA VAL A 207 -21.29 -5.41 11.26
C VAL A 207 -20.12 -4.91 10.42
N LYS A 208 -20.43 -4.13 9.39
CA LYS A 208 -19.42 -3.51 8.53
C LYS A 208 -18.89 -2.24 9.19
N ALA A 209 -17.72 -2.34 9.81
CA ALA A 209 -17.21 -1.38 10.77
C ALA A 209 -15.68 -1.27 10.73
N GLY A 210 -15.16 -0.08 11.04
CA GLY A 210 -13.72 0.14 11.15
C GLY A 210 -12.92 0.04 9.85
N ARG A 211 -11.61 -0.15 10.03
CA ARG A 211 -10.58 -0.18 8.98
C ARG A 211 -10.36 -1.59 8.44
N ASN A 212 -9.89 -1.68 7.19
CA ASN A 212 -9.51 -2.95 6.58
C ASN A 212 -8.23 -3.53 7.26
N PRO A 213 -8.00 -4.85 7.20
CA PRO A 213 -6.84 -5.51 7.80
C PRO A 213 -5.49 -5.00 7.26
N ASN A 214 -4.41 -5.29 7.98
CA ASN A 214 -3.03 -4.93 7.61
C ASN A 214 -2.88 -3.43 7.32
N TYR A 215 -3.22 -2.57 8.30
CA TYR A 215 -3.15 -1.10 8.17
C TYR A 215 -4.00 -0.51 7.04
N GLY A 216 -5.04 -1.21 6.59
CA GLY A 216 -5.89 -0.76 5.49
C GLY A 216 -5.43 -1.19 4.10
N TYR A 217 -4.26 -1.83 3.97
CA TYR A 217 -3.70 -2.21 2.67
C TYR A 217 -4.40 -3.41 2.02
N THR A 218 -5.04 -4.27 2.83
CA THR A 218 -5.72 -5.47 2.32
C THR A 218 -7.21 -5.21 2.14
N SER A 219 -7.63 -4.88 0.90
CA SER A 219 -9.04 -4.60 0.60
C SER A 219 -9.41 -4.87 -0.87
N PHE A 220 -10.71 -5.05 -1.12
CA PHE A 220 -11.31 -5.11 -2.46
C PHE A 220 -12.26 -3.91 -2.70
N ASP A 221 -12.07 -2.81 -1.97
CA ASP A 221 -13.03 -1.70 -1.94
C ASP A 221 -12.81 -0.73 -3.10
N THR A 222 -11.57 -0.65 -3.61
CA THR A 222 -11.19 0.17 -4.77
C THR A 222 -10.41 -0.68 -5.76
N PHE A 223 -10.43 -0.27 -7.03
CA PHE A 223 -9.76 -1.02 -8.10
C PHE A 223 -8.26 -1.21 -7.82
N SER A 224 -7.56 -0.19 -7.34
CA SER A 224 -6.13 -0.27 -7.06
C SER A 224 -5.78 -1.26 -5.94
N TRP A 225 -6.56 -1.28 -4.86
CA TRP A 225 -6.35 -2.24 -3.76
C TRP A 225 -6.73 -3.67 -4.17
N ALA A 226 -7.80 -3.84 -4.96
CA ALA A 226 -8.18 -5.13 -5.54
C ALA A 226 -7.09 -5.66 -6.48
N PHE A 227 -6.55 -4.80 -7.35
CA PHE A 227 -5.45 -5.14 -8.26
C PHE A 227 -4.18 -5.54 -7.50
N LEU A 228 -3.79 -4.79 -6.45
CA LEU A 228 -2.65 -5.15 -5.61
C LEU A 228 -2.85 -6.49 -4.91
N SER A 229 -4.07 -6.73 -4.39
CA SER A 229 -4.43 -7.99 -3.73
C SER A 229 -4.36 -9.18 -4.69
N LEU A 230 -4.77 -9.01 -5.94
CA LEU A 230 -4.66 -10.05 -6.98
C LEU A 230 -3.23 -10.23 -7.50
N PHE A 231 -2.47 -9.15 -7.63
CA PHE A 231 -1.05 -9.24 -7.96
C PHE A 231 -0.31 -10.07 -6.91
N ARG A 232 -0.62 -9.86 -5.62
CA ARG A 232 -0.12 -10.67 -4.51
C ARG A 232 -0.52 -12.16 -4.62
N LEU A 233 -1.75 -12.47 -5.08
CA LEU A 233 -2.16 -13.86 -5.36
C LEU A 233 -1.35 -14.47 -6.52
N MET A 234 -1.14 -13.72 -7.60
CA MET A 234 -0.35 -14.16 -8.75
C MET A 234 1.10 -14.45 -8.39
N THR A 235 1.74 -13.61 -7.57
CA THR A 235 3.11 -13.82 -7.10
C THR A 235 3.21 -14.84 -5.96
N GLN A 236 2.08 -15.37 -5.49
CA GLN A 236 1.99 -16.27 -4.34
C GLN A 236 2.66 -15.71 -3.08
N ASP A 237 2.59 -14.39 -2.88
CA ASP A 237 3.21 -13.72 -1.73
C ASP A 237 2.23 -13.66 -0.55
N PHE A 238 2.47 -14.47 0.49
CA PHE A 238 1.62 -14.56 1.67
C PHE A 238 0.12 -14.74 1.34
N TRP A 239 -0.18 -15.35 0.19
CA TRP A 239 -1.51 -15.39 -0.42
C TRP A 239 -2.55 -16.13 0.45
N GLU A 240 -2.08 -17.11 1.24
CA GLU A 240 -2.90 -17.91 2.14
C GLU A 240 -3.67 -17.07 3.18
N ASN A 241 -3.06 -15.97 3.67
CA ASN A 241 -3.72 -15.09 4.63
C ASN A 241 -4.85 -14.32 3.94
N LEU A 242 -4.60 -13.75 2.76
CA LEU A 242 -5.65 -13.07 1.98
C LEU A 242 -6.82 -14.02 1.64
N TYR A 243 -6.50 -15.26 1.28
CA TYR A 243 -7.47 -16.32 1.03
C TYR A 243 -8.32 -16.60 2.29
N GLN A 244 -7.69 -16.86 3.43
CA GLN A 244 -8.39 -17.14 4.69
C GLN A 244 -9.27 -15.97 5.14
N LEU A 245 -8.78 -14.73 5.07
CA LEU A 245 -9.56 -13.53 5.45
C LEU A 245 -10.79 -13.36 4.56
N THR A 246 -10.62 -13.55 3.25
CA THR A 246 -11.71 -13.38 2.28
C THR A 246 -12.77 -14.47 2.43
N LEU A 247 -12.38 -15.73 2.60
CA LEU A 247 -13.33 -16.82 2.85
C LEU A 247 -14.04 -16.68 4.19
N ARG A 248 -13.35 -16.20 5.23
CA ARG A 248 -13.97 -15.95 6.52
C ARG A 248 -15.01 -14.83 6.44
N ALA A 249 -14.75 -13.78 5.66
CA ALA A 249 -15.66 -12.64 5.54
C ALA A 249 -16.82 -12.87 4.55
N ALA A 250 -16.56 -13.51 3.42
CA ALA A 250 -17.53 -13.70 2.34
C ALA A 250 -18.25 -15.06 2.41
N GLY A 251 -17.53 -16.12 2.80
CA GLY A 251 -18.00 -17.51 2.84
C GLY A 251 -17.08 -18.46 2.08
N LYS A 252 -17.10 -19.74 2.47
CA LYS A 252 -16.24 -20.80 1.89
C LYS A 252 -16.54 -21.11 0.41
N THR A 253 -17.76 -20.87 -0.06
CA THR A 253 -18.18 -21.11 -1.45
C THR A 253 -17.35 -20.30 -2.46
N TYR A 254 -16.84 -19.14 -2.04
CA TYR A 254 -15.99 -18.29 -2.87
C TYR A 254 -14.56 -18.82 -3.06
N MET A 255 -14.24 -20.01 -2.54
CA MET A 255 -13.00 -20.72 -2.86
C MET A 255 -12.80 -20.87 -4.37
N ILE A 256 -13.89 -21.02 -5.14
CA ILE A 256 -13.82 -21.16 -6.59
C ILE A 256 -13.17 -19.95 -7.28
N PHE A 257 -13.37 -18.74 -6.76
CA PHE A 257 -12.71 -17.54 -7.29
C PHE A 257 -11.19 -17.64 -7.16
N PHE A 258 -10.70 -18.07 -6.00
CA PHE A 258 -9.26 -18.22 -5.76
C PHE A 258 -8.66 -19.36 -6.60
N VAL A 259 -9.39 -20.47 -6.77
CA VAL A 259 -8.96 -21.55 -7.65
C VAL A 259 -8.80 -21.04 -9.09
N LEU A 260 -9.77 -20.28 -9.62
CA LEU A 260 -9.71 -19.72 -10.98
C LEU A 260 -8.62 -18.66 -11.19
N VAL A 261 -8.19 -17.98 -10.12
CA VAL A 261 -7.12 -16.97 -10.20
C VAL A 261 -5.73 -17.61 -10.06
N ILE A 262 -5.62 -18.67 -9.26
CA ILE A 262 -4.35 -19.36 -9.01
C ILE A 262 -3.96 -20.31 -10.16
N PHE A 263 -4.95 -20.93 -10.80
CA PHE A 263 -4.76 -21.83 -11.95
C PHE A 263 -4.91 -21.07 -13.28
#